data_AF-A0A3A4R052-F1
#
_entry.id   AF-A0A3A4R052-F1
#
_cell.length_a   1.000
_cell.length_b   1.000
_cell.length_c   1.000
_cell.angle_alpha   90.00
_cell.angle_beta   90.00
_cell.angle_gamma   90.00
#
_symmetry.space_group_name_H-M   'P 1'
#
loop_
_entity.id
_entity.type
_entity.pdbx_description
1 polymer ?
#
loop_
_entity_poly.entity_id
_entity_poly.type
_entity_poly.pdbx_seq_one_letter_code
_entity_poly.pdbx_strand_id
1 'polypeptide(L)'
;MITAYHAKYFAYELTKRCASDNLEKLSSTLSNAQVDLNPHQIEAALFAFRSPLSRGALLADEVGLGKTIEAGLVLSQKWAERRRKILLIVPANLRKQWNAELQEKFFIP
;
A
#
# COMPACT_ATOMS: atom_id res chain seq x y z
N MET A 1 19.81 -4.98 31.80
CA MET A 1 20.72 -4.38 30.79
C MET A 1 20.44 -5.08 29.46
N ILE A 2 19.94 -4.37 28.44
CA ILE A 2 19.66 -4.97 27.12
C ILE A 2 21.00 -5.19 26.41
N THR A 3 21.31 -6.44 26.07
CA THR A 3 22.51 -6.77 25.31
C THR A 3 22.29 -6.46 23.82
N ALA A 4 23.37 -6.34 23.05
CA ALA A 4 23.28 -6.14 21.60
C ALA A 4 22.46 -7.25 20.90
N TYR A 5 22.51 -8.48 21.43
CA TYR A 5 21.70 -9.59 20.94
C TYR A 5 20.20 -9.38 21.20
N HIS A 6 19.84 -8.96 22.42
CA HIS A 6 18.44 -8.63 22.75
C HIS A 6 17.91 -7.47 21.91
N ALA A 7 18.71 -6.43 21.65
CA ALA A 7 18.32 -5.33 20.77
C ALA A 7 18.02 -5.82 19.35
N LYS A 8 18.85 -6.71 18.79
CA LYS A 8 18.65 -7.29 17.46
C LYS A 8 17.44 -8.22 17.40
N TYR A 9 17.23 -9.02 18.46
CA TYR A 9 16.05 -9.88 18.61
C TYR A 9 14.76 -9.05 18.70
N PHE A 10 14.73 -8.01 19.53
CA PHE A 10 13.56 -7.14 19.66
C PHE A 10 13.30 -6.33 18.38
N ALA A 11 14.34 -5.86 17.69
CA ALA A 11 14.17 -5.21 16.39
C ALA A 11 13.56 -6.17 15.36
N TYR A 12 13.99 -7.44 15.35
CA TYR A 12 13.43 -8.48 14.50
C TYR A 12 11.98 -8.81 14.87
N GLU A 13 11.66 -8.96 16.16
CA GLU A 13 10.29 -9.18 16.66
C GLU A 13 9.35 -8.01 16.34
N LEU A 14 9.81 -6.76 16.50
CA LEU A 14 9.06 -5.57 16.12
C LEU A 14 8.84 -5.52 14.60
N THR A 15 9.79 -5.98 13.80
CA THR A 15 9.65 -6.10 12.34
C THR A 15 8.61 -7.16 11.98
N LYS A 16 8.58 -8.29 12.69
CA LYS A 16 7.55 -9.34 12.52
C LYS A 16 6.15 -8.86 12.90
N ARG A 17 5.99 -8.17 14.03
CA ARG A 17 4.72 -7.55 14.43
C ARG A 17 4.27 -6.47 13.43
N CYS A 18 5.24 -5.86 12.75
CA CYS A 18 5.01 -4.93 11.66
C CYS A 18 4.92 -5.57 10.27
N ALA A 19 4.65 -6.87 10.13
CA ALA A 19 4.32 -7.44 8.83
C ALA A 19 3.20 -6.61 8.17
N SER A 20 3.46 -6.13 6.96
CA SER A 20 2.59 -5.22 6.18
C SER A 20 1.30 -5.89 5.67
N ASP A 21 1.08 -7.14 6.07
CA ASP A 21 0.09 -8.05 5.48
C ASP A 21 -1.21 -8.14 6.30
N ASN A 22 -1.28 -7.37 7.40
CA ASN A 22 -2.40 -7.40 8.34
C ASN A 22 -3.49 -6.40 7.92
N LEU A 23 -4.73 -6.89 7.82
CA LEU A 23 -5.92 -6.11 7.46
C LEU A 23 -6.12 -4.90 8.39
N GLU A 24 -5.68 -4.97 9.64
CA GLU A 24 -5.77 -3.86 10.61
C GLU A 24 -4.95 -2.63 10.19
N LYS A 25 -3.76 -2.83 9.61
CA LYS A 25 -2.96 -1.71 9.06
C LYS A 25 -3.67 -1.10 7.86
N LEU A 26 -4.21 -1.95 6.99
CA LEU A 26 -4.99 -1.50 5.85
C LEU A 26 -6.21 -0.73 6.34
N SER A 27 -6.93 -1.21 7.36
CA SER A 27 -8.11 -0.57 7.94
C SER A 27 -7.83 0.85 8.43
N SER A 28 -6.68 1.10 9.07
CA SER A 28 -6.27 2.45 9.47
C SER A 28 -5.98 3.39 8.29
N THR A 29 -5.58 2.84 7.15
CA THR A 29 -5.32 3.61 5.92
C THR A 29 -6.61 3.81 5.12
N LEU A 30 -7.46 2.79 5.08
CA LEU A 30 -8.78 2.76 4.42
C LEU A 30 -9.76 3.73 5.10
N SER A 31 -9.75 3.83 6.42
CA SER A 31 -10.58 4.77 7.18
C SER A 31 -10.26 6.24 6.88
N ASN A 32 -9.08 6.53 6.33
CA ASN A 32 -8.70 7.86 5.88
C ASN A 32 -8.94 8.10 4.38
N ALA A 33 -9.24 7.06 3.59
CA ALA A 33 -9.52 7.23 2.16
C ALA A 33 -11.00 7.61 1.97
N GLN A 34 -11.29 8.64 1.18
CA GLN A 34 -12.67 9.07 0.85
C GLN A 34 -13.30 8.20 -0.25
N VAL A 35 -13.01 6.90 -0.29
CA VAL A 35 -13.44 6.01 -1.38
C VAL A 35 -14.27 4.89 -0.79
N ASP A 36 -15.48 4.70 -1.33
CA ASP A 36 -16.24 3.48 -1.14
C ASP A 36 -15.56 2.36 -1.94
N LEU A 37 -14.84 1.50 -1.22
CA LEU A 37 -14.01 0.46 -1.82
C LEU A 37 -14.79 -0.83 -1.93
N ASN A 38 -14.71 -1.45 -3.11
CA ASN A 38 -15.31 -2.75 -3.32
C ASN A 38 -14.45 -3.86 -2.68
N PRO A 39 -15.06 -4.97 -2.21
CA PRO A 39 -14.32 -6.06 -1.58
C PRO A 39 -13.15 -6.60 -2.41
N HIS A 40 -13.32 -6.72 -3.74
CA HIS A 40 -12.25 -7.20 -4.63
C HIS A 40 -11.05 -6.26 -4.66
N GLN A 41 -11.24 -4.95 -4.49
CA GLN A 41 -10.15 -3.96 -4.48
C GLN A 41 -9.30 -4.09 -3.22
N ILE A 42 -9.95 -4.41 -2.09
CA ILE A 42 -9.26 -4.70 -0.83
C ILE A 42 -8.43 -5.98 -0.98
N GLU A 43 -8.99 -7.03 -1.60
CA GLU A 43 -8.28 -8.29 -1.85
C GLU A 43 -7.08 -8.09 -2.79
N ALA A 44 -7.23 -7.32 -3.87
CA ALA A 44 -6.15 -6.98 -4.78
C ALA A 44 -5.00 -6.23 -4.08
N ALA A 45 -5.33 -5.27 -3.21
CA ALA A 45 -4.33 -4.56 -2.41
C ALA A 45 -3.62 -5.52 -1.42
N LEU A 46 -4.38 -6.36 -0.71
CA LEU A 46 -3.81 -7.38 0.19
C LEU A 46 -2.91 -8.37 -0.55
N PHE A 47 -3.29 -8.79 -1.75
CA PHE A 47 -2.47 -9.63 -2.61
C PHE A 47 -1.14 -8.94 -2.96
N ALA A 48 -1.18 -7.66 -3.32
CA ALA A 48 0.02 -6.88 -3.63
C ALA A 48 0.97 -6.73 -2.43
N PHE A 49 0.44 -6.63 -1.19
CA PHE A 49 1.28 -6.60 0.02
C PHE A 49 1.85 -7.96 0.38
N ARG A 50 1.02 -9.00 0.30
CA ARG A 50 1.34 -10.36 0.70
C ARG A 50 2.32 -11.06 -0.22
N SER A 51 2.74 -10.47 -1.33
CA SER A 51 3.70 -11.05 -2.29
C SER A 51 5.09 -11.16 -1.64
N PRO A 52 5.45 -12.29 -0.98
CA PRO A 52 6.65 -12.38 -0.14
C PRO A 52 7.85 -12.93 -0.91
N LEU A 53 7.61 -13.49 -2.10
CA LEU A 53 8.57 -14.20 -2.95
C LEU A 53 8.85 -13.45 -4.26
N SER A 54 7.87 -12.70 -4.76
CA SER A 54 7.98 -11.87 -5.95
C SER A 54 8.30 -10.44 -5.54
N ARG A 55 9.33 -9.84 -6.16
CA ARG A 55 9.74 -8.44 -5.94
C ARG A 55 8.71 -7.40 -6.44
N GLY A 56 7.44 -7.78 -6.52
CA GLY A 56 6.33 -7.01 -7.07
C GLY A 56 5.05 -7.86 -7.17
N ALA A 57 3.99 -7.23 -7.65
CA ALA A 57 2.71 -7.87 -7.95
C ALA A 57 2.19 -7.33 -9.28
N LEU A 58 1.41 -8.14 -10.00
CA LEU A 58 0.73 -7.75 -11.24
C LEU A 58 -0.77 -7.75 -10.97
N LEU A 59 -1.39 -6.56 -11.04
CA LEU A 59 -2.85 -6.41 -10.99
C LEU A 59 -3.40 -6.51 -12.42
N ALA A 60 -4.07 -7.62 -12.72
CA ALA A 60 -4.49 -8.00 -14.07
C ALA A 60 -6.01 -8.17 -14.22
N ASP A 61 -6.77 -7.52 -13.34
CA ASP A 61 -8.24 -7.54 -13.37
C ASP A 61 -8.80 -6.89 -14.65
N GLU A 62 -10.08 -7.10 -14.94
CA GLU A 62 -10.75 -6.53 -16.11
C GLU A 62 -10.65 -5.00 -16.18
N VAL A 63 -10.71 -4.46 -17.41
CA VAL A 63 -10.71 -3.01 -17.63
C VAL A 63 -11.95 -2.40 -16.99
N GLY A 64 -11.77 -1.36 -16.17
CA GLY A 64 -12.87 -0.68 -15.48
C GLY A 64 -13.10 -1.12 -14.03
N LEU A 65 -12.47 -2.20 -13.54
CA LEU A 65 -12.66 -2.68 -12.17
C LEU A 65 -11.98 -1.85 -11.06
N GLY A 66 -11.24 -0.81 -11.45
CA GLY A 66 -10.63 0.12 -10.50
C GLY A 66 -9.18 -0.16 -10.15
N LYS A 67 -8.38 -0.71 -11.07
CA LYS A 67 -6.92 -0.89 -10.90
C LYS A 67 -6.17 0.34 -10.40
N THR A 68 -6.59 1.55 -10.78
CA THR A 68 -5.99 2.79 -10.27
C THR A 68 -6.24 2.98 -8.76
N ILE A 69 -7.45 2.62 -8.29
CA ILE A 69 -7.82 2.67 -6.88
C ILE A 69 -7.04 1.62 -6.09
N GLU A 70 -6.93 0.40 -6.62
CA GLU A 70 -6.13 -0.68 -6.02
C GLU A 70 -4.65 -0.29 -5.87
N ALA A 71 -4.06 0.27 -6.93
CA ALA A 71 -2.69 0.80 -6.87
C ALA A 71 -2.58 1.97 -5.88
N GLY A 72 -3.58 2.86 -5.83
CA GLY A 72 -3.67 3.95 -4.86
C GLY A 72 -3.71 3.46 -3.41
N LEU A 73 -4.41 2.36 -3.13
CA LEU A 73 -4.40 1.70 -1.82
C LEU A 73 -3.04 1.14 -1.44
N VAL A 74 -2.33 0.55 -2.41
CA VAL A 74 -0.95 0.09 -2.19
C VAL A 74 -0.03 1.26 -1.86
N LEU A 75 -0.18 2.36 -2.58
CA LEU A 75 0.61 3.58 -2.38
C LEU A 75 0.30 4.25 -1.04
N SER A 76 -0.97 4.38 -0.68
CA SER A 76 -1.40 5.00 0.58
C SER A 76 -0.89 4.23 1.79
N GLN A 77 -0.91 2.90 1.74
CA GLN A 77 -0.33 2.07 2.79
C GLN A 77 1.18 2.27 2.92
N LYS A 78 1.91 2.30 1.79
CA LYS A 78 3.35 2.58 1.81
C LYS A 78 3.66 3.99 2.30
N TRP A 79 2.79 4.94 2.00
CA TRP A 79 2.85 6.30 2.52
C TRP A 79 2.58 6.35 4.04
N ALA A 80 1.60 5.61 4.55
CA ALA A 80 1.35 5.48 5.98
C ALA A 80 2.55 4.85 6.72
N GLU A 81 3.24 3.90 6.07
CA GLU A 81 4.51 3.31 6.52
C GLU A 81 5.72 4.25 6.42
N ARG A 82 5.52 5.54 6.09
CA ARG A 82 6.57 6.56 5.88
C ARG A 82 7.56 6.24 4.76
N ARG A 83 7.20 5.36 3.82
CA ARG A 83 8.01 5.12 2.61
C ARG A 83 7.73 6.20 1.58
N ARG A 84 8.58 7.22 1.54
CA ARG A 84 8.41 8.41 0.68
C ARG A 84 9.08 8.30 -0.70
N LYS A 85 9.97 7.32 -0.89
CA LYS A 85 10.65 7.07 -2.18
C LYS A 85 9.78 6.18 -3.05
N ILE A 86 8.82 6.77 -3.74
CA ILE A 86 7.87 6.10 -4.63
C ILE A 86 8.03 6.68 -6.04
N LEU A 87 8.16 5.81 -7.04
CA LEU A 87 8.20 6.19 -8.45
C LEU A 87 6.96 5.66 -9.16
N LEU A 88 6.16 6.57 -9.73
CA LEU A 88 5.03 6.26 -10.60
C LEU A 88 5.45 6.44 -12.06
N ILE A 89 5.42 5.35 -12.82
CA ILE A 89 5.64 5.38 -14.27
C ILE A 89 4.28 5.25 -14.94
N VAL A 90 3.81 6.33 -15.55
CA VAL A 90 2.49 6.39 -16.19
C VAL A 90 2.59 7.06 -17.56
N PRO A 91 1.71 6.71 -18.53
CA PRO A 91 1.59 7.41 -19.80
C PRO A 91 1.38 8.92 -19.61
N ALA A 92 1.94 9.72 -20.53
CA ALA A 92 2.00 11.17 -20.38
C ALA A 92 0.63 11.84 -20.20
N ASN A 93 -0.42 11.29 -20.83
CA ASN A 93 -1.80 11.76 -20.76
C ASN A 93 -2.50 11.43 -19.42
N LEU A 94 -2.07 10.38 -18.72
CA LEU A 94 -2.68 9.95 -17.45
C LEU A 94 -2.08 10.64 -16.22
N ARG A 95 -0.95 11.35 -16.36
CA ARG A 95 -0.27 12.03 -15.24
C ARG A 95 -1.18 12.93 -14.41
N LYS A 96 -2.01 13.76 -15.07
CA LYS A 96 -2.95 14.67 -14.38
C LYS A 96 -4.03 13.89 -13.62
N GLN A 97 -4.56 12.83 -14.22
CA GLN A 97 -5.56 11.98 -13.58
C GLN A 97 -4.97 11.30 -12.34
N TRP A 98 -3.78 10.70 -12.44
CA TRP A 98 -3.12 10.07 -11.30
C TRP A 98 -2.85 11.07 -10.18
N ASN A 99 -2.40 12.28 -10.49
CA ASN A 99 -2.18 13.32 -9.49
C ASN A 99 -3.49 13.69 -8.76
N ALA A 100 -4.58 13.90 -9.50
CA ALA A 100 -5.88 14.20 -8.92
C ALA A 100 -6.38 13.04 -8.04
N GLU A 101 -6.31 11.79 -8.51
CA GLU A 101 -6.73 10.63 -7.73
C GLU A 101 -5.91 10.48 -6.45
N LEU A 102 -4.58 10.66 -6.50
CA LEU A 102 -3.72 10.56 -5.32
C LEU A 102 -3.99 11.68 -4.30
N GLN A 103 -4.20 12.91 -4.76
CA GLN A 103 -4.46 14.05 -3.87
C GLN A 103 -5.88 14.01 -3.27
N GLU A 104 -6.89 13.79 -4.10
CA GLU A 104 -8.30 13.86 -3.70
C GLU A 104 -8.75 12.64 -2.89
N LYS A 105 -8.33 11.44 -3.29
CA LYS A 105 -8.82 10.19 -2.69
C LYS A 105 -7.91 9.64 -1.60
N PHE A 106 -6.60 9.87 -1.72
CA PHE A 106 -5.59 9.27 -0.84
C PHE A 106 -4.78 10.29 -0.05
N PHE A 107 -5.00 11.60 -0.26
CA PHE A 107 -4.28 12.69 0.42
C PHE A 107 -2.75 12.59 0.28
N ILE A 108 -2.27 12.10 -0.86
CA ILE A 108 -0.86 12.00 -1.21
C ILE A 108 -0.51 13.17 -2.14
N PRO A 109 0.45 14.04 -1.76
CA PRO A 109 0.80 15.23 -2.53
C PRO A 109 1.54 14.92 -3.84
#